data_AF-A0A6J5JEF1-F1
#
_entry.id   AF-A0A6J5JEF1-F1
#
_cell.length_a   1.000
_cell.length_b   1.000
_cell.length_c   1.000
_cell.angle_alpha   90.00
_cell.angle_beta   90.00
_cell.angle_gamma   90.00
#
_symmetry.space_group_name_H-M   'P 1'
#
loop_
_entity.id
_entity.type
_entity.pdbx_description
1 polymer ?
#
loop_
_entity_poly.entity_id
_entity_poly.type
_entity_poly.pdbx_seq_one_letter_code
_entity_poly.pdbx_strand_id
1 'polypeptide(L)'
;MGIQKTRRPHDSHFDWERFSRFVIDSYGNFESPNYSFVKSHFSLAKYPDVIRFLEGSYDFSEDTEPNSDVSYGYLLKGGADDFVLRMSLVGPYYYLSSLSRDGSQRPPKIDYPTTNSMSPLIRHMERVGMIFTPVDVLNKRFAFGGQCSSIYSIIYCYGDEPSWIQG
;
A
#
# COMPACT_ATOMS: atom_id res chain seq x y z
N MET A 1 37.88 7.51 18.08
CA MET A 1 37.12 6.45 17.36
C MET A 1 35.65 6.82 17.39
N GLY A 2 35.14 7.40 16.31
CA GLY A 2 33.72 7.75 16.20
C GLY A 2 32.92 6.49 15.87
N ILE A 3 32.02 6.12 16.76
CA ILE A 3 31.02 5.08 16.48
C ILE A 3 30.22 5.55 15.28
N GLN A 4 30.44 4.94 14.11
CA GLN A 4 29.55 5.09 12.97
C GLN A 4 28.18 4.62 13.44
N LYS A 5 27.28 5.56 13.73
CA LYS A 5 25.85 5.26 13.83
C LYS A 5 25.46 4.68 12.49
N THR A 6 25.29 3.36 12.46
CA THR A 6 24.70 2.62 11.33
C THR A 6 23.43 3.36 10.91
N ARG A 7 23.46 3.93 9.70
CA ARG A 7 22.30 4.57 9.07
C ARG A 7 21.15 3.56 9.06
N ARG A 8 19.97 4.00 9.51
CA ARG A 8 18.77 3.15 9.52
C ARG A 8 18.34 2.89 8.06
N PRO A 9 17.70 1.76 7.75
CA PRO A 9 17.08 1.52 6.43
C PRO A 9 16.00 2.55 6.06
N HIS A 10 15.55 3.35 7.02
CA HIS A 10 14.43 4.29 6.93
C HIS A 10 14.81 5.74 6.63
N ASP A 11 16.05 6.02 6.20
CA ASP A 11 16.30 7.23 5.40
C ASP A 11 15.73 6.94 4.00
N SER A 12 14.40 6.86 3.86
CA SER A 12 13.75 6.45 2.62
C SER A 12 13.91 7.57 1.59
N HIS A 13 14.94 7.46 0.77
CA HIS A 13 14.89 7.97 -0.58
C HIS A 13 13.83 7.15 -1.32
N PHE A 14 12.55 7.46 -1.11
CA PHE A 14 11.49 6.92 -1.95
C PHE A 14 11.83 7.26 -3.40
N ASP A 15 11.89 6.25 -4.24
CA ASP A 15 12.34 6.39 -5.63
C ASP A 15 11.22 7.02 -6.47
N TRP A 16 11.20 8.36 -6.47
CA TRP A 16 10.19 9.16 -7.18
C TRP A 16 10.24 8.97 -8.70
N GLU A 17 11.41 8.69 -9.27
CA GLU A 17 11.55 8.42 -10.71
C GLU A 17 10.93 7.08 -11.08
N ARG A 18 11.18 6.04 -10.27
CA ARG A 18 10.53 4.74 -10.45
C ARG A 18 9.03 4.81 -10.22
N PHE A 19 8.59 5.56 -9.20
CA PHE A 19 7.17 5.82 -8.96
C PHE A 19 6.50 6.46 -10.18
N SER A 20 7.10 7.54 -10.72
CA SER A 20 6.57 8.25 -11.89
C SER A 20 6.40 7.32 -13.09
N ARG A 21 7.38 6.45 -13.35
CA ARG A 21 7.29 5.44 -14.40
C ARG A 21 6.12 4.49 -14.20
N PHE A 22 5.93 3.95 -13.00
CA PHE A 22 4.79 3.06 -12.73
C PHE A 22 3.43 3.75 -12.92
N VAL A 23 3.32 5.02 -12.54
CA VAL A 23 2.11 5.82 -12.76
C VAL A 23 1.87 6.00 -14.25
N ILE A 24 2.88 6.40 -15.02
CA ILE A 24 2.77 6.58 -16.48
C ILE A 24 2.44 5.26 -17.17
N ASP A 25 3.09 4.16 -16.81
CA ASP A 25 2.85 2.85 -17.41
C ASP A 25 1.42 2.35 -17.16
N SER A 26 0.83 2.68 -16.00
CA SER A 26 -0.53 2.22 -15.63
C SER A 26 -1.62 3.15 -16.16
N TYR A 27 -1.45 4.46 -15.98
CA TYR A 27 -2.45 5.48 -16.28
C TYR A 27 -2.28 6.16 -17.64
N GLY A 28 -1.12 6.00 -18.28
CA GLY A 28 -0.71 6.71 -19.49
C GLY A 28 -0.01 8.04 -19.21
N ASN A 29 -0.54 8.87 -18.32
CA ASN A 29 0.05 10.15 -17.91
C ASN A 29 -0.60 10.68 -16.62
N PHE A 30 -0.06 11.79 -16.09
CA PHE A 30 -0.56 12.42 -14.86
C PHE A 30 -1.75 13.36 -15.13
N GLU A 31 -1.82 14.00 -16.30
CA GLU A 31 -2.78 15.06 -16.61
C GLU A 31 -4.19 14.53 -16.92
N SER A 32 -4.29 13.34 -17.50
CA SER A 32 -5.50 12.68 -17.99
C SER A 32 -5.40 11.17 -17.75
N PRO A 33 -5.46 10.74 -16.48
CA PRO A 33 -5.22 9.36 -16.10
C PRO A 33 -6.34 8.43 -16.61
N ASN A 34 -5.93 7.31 -17.19
CA ASN A 34 -6.84 6.28 -17.68
C ASN A 34 -6.93 5.10 -16.69
N TYR A 35 -8.11 4.91 -16.08
CA TYR A 35 -8.35 3.85 -15.09
C TYR A 35 -8.78 2.50 -15.71
N SER A 36 -8.84 2.37 -17.03
CA SER A 36 -9.33 1.14 -17.69
C SER A 36 -8.52 -0.12 -17.34
N PHE A 37 -7.25 0.02 -16.96
CA PHE A 37 -6.40 -1.11 -16.54
C PHE A 37 -6.91 -1.80 -15.26
N VAL A 38 -7.64 -1.09 -14.39
CA VAL A 38 -8.11 -1.60 -13.10
C VAL A 38 -9.01 -2.82 -13.31
N LYS A 39 -9.97 -2.73 -14.24
CA LYS A 39 -10.89 -3.83 -14.58
C LYS A 39 -10.15 -5.07 -15.11
N SER A 40 -9.13 -4.85 -15.95
CA SER A 40 -8.33 -5.94 -16.52
C SER A 40 -7.44 -6.64 -15.48
N HIS A 41 -7.05 -5.94 -14.41
CA HIS A 41 -6.24 -6.56 -13.36
C HIS A 41 -7.08 -7.35 -12.36
N PHE A 42 -8.29 -6.90 -12.02
CA PHE A 42 -9.18 -7.68 -11.16
C PHE A 42 -9.53 -9.07 -11.73
N SER A 43 -9.50 -9.24 -13.05
CA SER A 43 -9.72 -10.55 -13.68
C SER A 43 -8.49 -11.47 -13.72
N LEU A 44 -7.28 -10.98 -13.42
CA LEU A 44 -6.02 -11.70 -13.66
C LEU A 44 -5.17 -11.98 -12.41
N ALA A 45 -5.63 -11.59 -11.21
CA ALA A 45 -4.94 -11.80 -9.93
C ALA A 45 -3.43 -11.45 -9.97
N LYS A 46 -3.09 -10.15 -9.91
CA LYS A 46 -1.71 -9.63 -10.11
C LYS A 46 -0.65 -10.19 -9.14
N TYR A 47 -1.02 -10.58 -7.92
CA TYR A 47 -0.09 -10.98 -6.85
C TYR A 47 -0.36 -12.38 -6.29
N PRO A 48 -0.32 -13.44 -7.12
CA PRO A 48 -0.73 -14.79 -6.68
C PRO A 48 0.18 -15.33 -5.56
N ASP A 49 1.45 -14.94 -5.51
CA ASP A 49 2.38 -15.30 -4.44
C ASP A 49 1.95 -14.75 -3.08
N VAL A 50 1.49 -13.50 -3.04
CA VAL A 50 1.03 -12.87 -1.81
C VAL A 50 -0.27 -13.53 -1.34
N ILE A 51 -1.22 -13.77 -2.25
CA ILE A 51 -2.48 -14.43 -1.90
C ILE A 51 -2.24 -15.82 -1.32
N ARG A 52 -1.42 -16.65 -1.97
CA ARG A 52 -1.06 -17.98 -1.43
C ARG A 52 -0.41 -17.91 -0.05
N PHE A 53 0.39 -16.88 0.20
CA PHE A 53 0.98 -16.68 1.52
C PHE A 53 -0.07 -16.30 2.57
N LEU A 54 -1.03 -15.44 2.21
CA LEU A 54 -2.14 -15.07 3.09
C LEU A 54 -3.00 -16.30 3.43
N GLU A 55 -3.40 -17.09 2.43
CA GLU A 55 -4.17 -18.33 2.59
C GLU A 55 -3.50 -19.35 3.53
N GLY A 56 -2.17 -19.42 3.50
CA GLY A 56 -1.41 -20.32 4.36
C GLY A 56 -1.11 -19.79 5.77
N SER A 57 -1.30 -18.49 6.03
CA SER A 57 -0.73 -17.84 7.22
C SER A 57 -1.72 -17.00 8.03
N TYR A 58 -2.87 -16.61 7.47
CA TYR A 58 -3.81 -15.68 8.10
C TYR A 58 -5.27 -16.10 7.84
N ASP A 59 -6.16 -15.80 8.79
CA ASP A 59 -7.60 -15.66 8.49
C ASP A 59 -7.80 -14.28 7.86
N PHE A 60 -8.25 -14.23 6.61
CA PHE A 60 -8.43 -12.97 5.91
C PHE A 60 -9.66 -12.96 5.00
N SER A 61 -10.18 -11.76 4.75
CA SER A 61 -11.24 -11.52 3.77
C SER A 61 -10.83 -10.42 2.81
N GLU A 62 -11.29 -10.52 1.56
CA GLU A 62 -11.14 -9.44 0.59
C GLU A 62 -12.07 -8.26 0.93
N ASP A 63 -11.54 -7.06 0.78
CA ASP A 63 -12.17 -5.75 1.07
C ASP A 63 -11.91 -4.77 -0.10
N THR A 64 -11.70 -5.32 -1.30
CA THR A 64 -11.55 -4.56 -2.54
C THR A 64 -12.92 -4.02 -2.97
N GLU A 65 -13.05 -2.72 -3.17
CA GLU A 65 -14.20 -2.06 -3.80
C GLU A 65 -13.88 -1.80 -5.29
N PRO A 66 -14.42 -2.60 -6.24
CA PRO A 66 -14.02 -2.54 -7.65
C PRO A 66 -14.33 -1.21 -8.35
N ASN A 67 -15.19 -0.37 -7.76
CA ASN A 67 -15.61 0.90 -8.34
C ASN A 67 -14.78 2.10 -7.90
N SER A 68 -13.90 1.95 -6.91
CA SER A 68 -13.08 3.05 -6.37
C SER A 68 -11.63 2.66 -6.10
N ASP A 69 -11.36 1.38 -5.87
CA ASP A 69 -10.02 0.90 -5.57
C ASP A 69 -9.16 0.74 -6.82
N VAL A 70 -7.93 1.19 -6.69
CA VAL A 70 -6.81 0.92 -7.61
C VAL A 70 -5.82 -0.05 -6.95
N SER A 71 -6.32 -0.89 -6.06
CA SER A 71 -5.57 -1.84 -5.27
C SER A 71 -6.42 -3.05 -4.94
N TYR A 72 -5.77 -4.14 -4.53
CA TYR A 72 -6.47 -5.18 -3.78
C TYR A 72 -6.46 -4.82 -2.30
N GLY A 73 -7.63 -4.96 -1.66
CA GLY A 73 -7.80 -4.77 -0.23
C GLY A 73 -8.04 -6.08 0.49
N TYR A 74 -7.38 -6.26 1.63
CA TYR A 74 -7.56 -7.42 2.50
C TYR A 74 -7.65 -7.00 3.96
N LEU A 75 -8.63 -7.55 4.67
CA LEU A 75 -8.71 -7.51 6.12
C LEU A 75 -8.06 -8.78 6.67
N LEU A 76 -6.97 -8.63 7.40
CA LEU A 76 -6.22 -9.72 8.01
C LEU A 76 -6.53 -9.75 9.50
N LYS A 77 -6.95 -10.91 10.02
CA LYS A 77 -7.10 -11.11 11.47
C LYS A 77 -5.80 -11.65 12.05
N GLY A 78 -5.21 -10.89 12.97
CA GLY A 78 -3.84 -11.10 13.45
C GLY A 78 -3.75 -11.24 14.96
N GLY A 79 -4.34 -12.30 15.53
CA GLY A 79 -4.25 -12.58 16.97
C GLY A 79 -4.97 -11.54 17.83
N ALA A 80 -4.25 -10.52 18.31
CA ALA A 80 -4.80 -9.47 19.19
C ALA A 80 -5.35 -8.25 18.43
N ASP A 81 -4.91 -8.03 17.19
CA ASP A 81 -5.28 -6.88 16.38
C ASP A 81 -5.65 -7.32 14.95
N ASP A 82 -6.57 -6.58 14.32
CA ASP A 82 -6.92 -6.73 12.92
C ASP A 82 -6.15 -5.70 12.09
N PHE A 83 -5.86 -6.03 10.83
CA PHE A 83 -5.05 -5.21 9.94
C PHE A 83 -5.69 -5.07 8.57
N VAL A 84 -5.48 -3.92 7.96
CA VAL A 84 -5.79 -3.65 6.56
C VAL A 84 -4.50 -3.74 5.76
N LEU A 85 -4.46 -4.65 4.80
CA LEU A 85 -3.44 -4.72 3.78
C LEU A 85 -4.01 -4.18 2.47
N ARG A 86 -3.33 -3.21 1.86
CA ARG A 86 -3.64 -2.72 0.51
C ARG A 86 -2.45 -2.96 -0.40
N MET A 87 -2.68 -3.56 -1.57
CA MET A 87 -1.66 -3.85 -2.57
C MET A 87 -2.00 -3.16 -3.89
N SER A 88 -1.16 -2.22 -4.31
CA SER A 88 -1.43 -1.36 -5.46
C SER A 88 -1.50 -2.14 -6.77
N LEU A 89 -2.42 -1.77 -7.65
CA LEU A 89 -2.38 -2.17 -9.06
C LEU A 89 -1.39 -1.33 -9.88
N VAL A 90 -0.86 -0.24 -9.33
CA VAL A 90 0.09 0.69 -9.96
C VAL A 90 1.47 0.48 -9.34
N GLY A 91 2.31 -0.34 -9.98
CA GLY A 91 3.59 -0.75 -9.39
C GLY A 91 3.44 -1.71 -8.18
N PRO A 92 4.56 -2.21 -7.62
CA PRO A 92 4.57 -3.22 -6.56
C PRO A 92 4.51 -2.57 -5.17
N TYR A 93 3.57 -1.65 -4.94
CA TYR A 93 3.46 -0.94 -3.66
C TYR A 93 2.44 -1.59 -2.73
N TYR A 94 2.69 -1.54 -1.42
CA TYR A 94 1.71 -1.89 -0.41
C TYR A 94 1.79 -0.99 0.81
N TYR A 95 0.69 -0.89 1.56
CA TYR A 95 0.73 -0.42 2.94
C TYR A 95 0.01 -1.40 3.87
N LEU A 96 0.38 -1.34 5.14
CA LEU A 96 -0.25 -2.08 6.21
C LEU A 96 -0.68 -1.10 7.31
N SER A 97 -1.94 -1.16 7.69
CA SER A 97 -2.54 -0.35 8.75
C SER A 97 -3.19 -1.25 9.78
N SER A 98 -3.10 -0.91 11.07
CA SER A 98 -3.92 -1.57 12.10
C SER A 98 -5.34 -0.99 12.10
N LEU A 99 -6.33 -1.85 12.32
CA LEU A 99 -7.71 -1.48 12.51
C LEU A 99 -8.00 -1.25 14.00
N SER A 100 -8.58 -0.10 14.34
CA SER A 100 -9.08 0.18 15.68
C SER A 100 -10.39 -0.58 15.93
N ARG A 101 -10.78 -0.72 17.21
CA ARG A 101 -12.04 -1.38 17.59
C ARG A 101 -13.30 -0.73 17.04
N ASP A 102 -13.24 0.54 16.66
CA ASP A 102 -14.32 1.30 16.03
C ASP A 102 -14.33 1.17 14.49
N GLY A 103 -13.45 0.34 13.92
CA GLY A 103 -13.30 0.16 12.47
C GLY A 103 -12.43 1.23 11.80
N SER A 104 -11.87 2.20 12.54
CA SER A 104 -11.00 3.21 11.95
C SER A 104 -9.60 2.65 11.64
N GLN A 105 -9.05 3.02 10.48
CA GLN A 105 -7.67 2.71 10.14
C GLN A 105 -6.70 3.67 10.84
N ARG A 106 -5.61 3.12 11.40
CA ARG A 106 -4.51 3.94 11.94
C ARG A 106 -3.47 4.22 10.86
N PRO A 107 -2.63 5.27 11.03
CA PRO A 107 -1.56 5.52 10.09
C PRO A 107 -0.67 4.28 9.88
N PRO A 108 -0.26 3.98 8.63
CA PRO A 108 0.60 2.86 8.36
C PRO A 108 1.95 3.07 9.01
N LYS A 109 2.41 2.04 9.72
CA LYS A 109 3.67 2.05 10.46
C LYS A 109 4.40 0.74 10.25
N ILE A 110 5.65 0.81 9.80
CA ILE A 110 6.64 -0.27 9.99
C ILE A 110 7.41 -0.01 11.29
N ASP A 111 6.79 0.57 12.31
CA ASP A 111 7.37 0.47 13.64
C ASP A 111 7.34 -1.02 13.96
N TYR A 112 8.45 -1.71 13.67
CA TYR A 112 8.69 -3.14 13.91
C TYR A 112 8.11 -3.44 15.28
N PRO A 113 6.92 -4.05 15.38
CA PRO A 113 6.46 -4.33 16.69
C PRO A 113 7.11 -5.66 17.00
N THR A 114 7.76 -5.69 18.14
CA THR A 114 7.92 -6.84 19.02
C THR A 114 6.59 -7.58 19.33
N THR A 115 5.56 -7.46 18.47
CA THR A 115 4.32 -8.25 18.46
C THR A 115 4.27 -9.06 17.15
N ASN A 116 4.35 -10.37 17.32
CA ASN A 116 4.85 -11.33 16.31
C ASN A 116 3.97 -11.58 15.07
N SER A 117 2.76 -11.04 14.96
CA SER A 117 1.78 -11.52 13.96
C SER A 117 2.03 -11.03 12.53
N MET A 118 2.53 -9.80 12.33
CA MET A 118 2.70 -9.20 10.99
C MET A 118 4.13 -9.25 10.44
N SER A 119 5.13 -9.55 11.27
CA SER A 119 6.52 -9.67 10.82
C SER A 119 6.72 -10.72 9.70
N PRO A 120 6.05 -11.89 9.71
CA PRO A 120 6.12 -12.84 8.61
C PRO A 120 5.64 -12.24 7.28
N LEU A 121 4.52 -11.50 7.30
CA LEU A 121 4.00 -10.82 6.12
C LEU A 121 4.96 -9.76 5.60
N ILE A 122 5.47 -8.87 6.46
CA ILE A 122 6.41 -7.82 6.02
C ILE A 122 7.65 -8.44 5.34
N ARG A 123 8.24 -9.47 5.96
CA ARG A 123 9.38 -10.19 5.35
C ARG A 123 9.02 -10.87 4.05
N HIS A 124 7.81 -11.43 3.95
CA HIS A 124 7.35 -12.03 2.70
C HIS A 124 7.22 -10.97 1.60
N MET A 125 6.59 -9.84 1.89
CA MET A 125 6.39 -8.73 0.96
C MET A 125 7.72 -8.20 0.41
N GLU A 126 8.70 -7.97 1.28
CA GLU A 126 10.05 -7.57 0.89
C GLU A 126 10.70 -8.61 -0.05
N ARG A 127 10.60 -9.90 0.30
CA ARG A 127 11.18 -11.01 -0.48
C ARG A 127 10.58 -11.11 -1.89
N VAL A 128 9.29 -10.83 -2.05
CA VAL A 128 8.62 -10.84 -3.37
C VAL A 128 8.75 -9.51 -4.11
N GLY A 129 9.54 -8.57 -3.58
CA GLY A 129 9.85 -7.30 -4.23
C GLY A 129 8.79 -6.22 -4.07
N MET A 130 7.86 -6.38 -3.12
CA MET A 130 6.89 -5.34 -2.79
C MET A 130 7.55 -4.23 -1.98
N ILE A 131 7.11 -3.00 -2.21
CA ILE A 131 7.65 -1.76 -1.65
C ILE A 131 6.64 -1.20 -0.67
N PHE A 132 7.03 -1.08 0.60
CA PHE A 132 6.17 -0.44 1.59
C PHE A 132 6.06 1.06 1.32
N THR A 133 4.83 1.58 1.35
CA THR A 133 4.56 3.02 1.27
C THR A 133 4.28 3.59 2.66
N PRO A 134 5.20 4.36 3.25
CA PRO A 134 5.02 4.97 4.56
C PRO A 134 4.04 6.16 4.51
N VAL A 135 3.51 6.53 5.68
CA VAL A 135 2.51 7.60 5.81
C VAL A 135 2.94 8.94 5.22
N ASP A 136 4.21 9.31 5.34
CA ASP A 136 4.75 10.55 4.79
C ASP A 136 4.76 10.55 3.26
N VAL A 137 4.98 9.39 2.63
CA VAL A 137 4.84 9.20 1.17
C VAL A 137 3.38 9.21 0.76
N LEU A 138 2.52 8.47 1.45
CA LEU A 138 1.08 8.41 1.16
C LEU A 138 0.41 9.78 1.19
N ASN A 139 0.87 10.64 2.11
CA ASN A 139 0.39 12.02 2.27
C ASN A 139 0.97 13.01 1.23
N LYS A 140 1.98 12.64 0.44
CA LYS A 140 2.47 13.55 -0.61
C LYS A 140 1.37 13.75 -1.64
N ARG A 141 1.18 14.99 -2.07
CA ARG A 141 0.15 15.35 -3.06
C ARG A 141 0.80 15.91 -4.32
N PHE A 142 0.22 15.60 -5.46
CA PHE A 142 0.68 16.00 -6.79
C PHE A 142 -0.50 16.38 -7.67
N ALA A 143 -0.23 17.13 -8.75
CA ALA A 143 -1.22 17.34 -9.80
C ALA A 143 -1.48 16.02 -10.53
N PHE A 144 -2.73 15.56 -10.52
CA PHE A 144 -3.16 14.32 -11.17
C PHE A 144 -4.62 14.46 -11.62
N GLY A 145 -4.90 14.24 -12.91
CA GLY A 145 -6.25 14.38 -13.48
C GLY A 145 -6.88 15.76 -13.30
N GLY A 146 -6.07 16.83 -13.27
CA GLY A 146 -6.53 18.19 -13.00
C GLY A 146 -6.86 18.50 -11.54
N GLN A 147 -6.53 17.60 -10.61
CA GLN A 147 -6.74 17.76 -9.17
C GLN A 147 -5.42 17.64 -8.39
N CYS A 148 -5.43 18.07 -7.13
CA CYS A 148 -4.32 17.83 -6.19
C CYS A 148 -4.59 16.54 -5.41
N SER A 149 -4.09 15.42 -5.90
CA SER A 149 -4.35 14.08 -5.36
C SER A 149 -3.18 13.58 -4.51
N SER A 150 -3.48 12.89 -3.41
CA SER A 150 -2.45 12.22 -2.62
C SER A 150 -1.89 11.00 -3.34
N ILE A 151 -0.72 10.52 -2.95
CA ILE A 151 -0.19 9.23 -3.40
C ILE A 151 -1.16 8.12 -3.07
N TYR A 152 -1.80 8.15 -1.89
CA TYR A 152 -2.83 7.18 -1.55
C TYR A 152 -3.93 7.11 -2.62
N SER A 153 -4.45 8.27 -3.01
CA SER A 153 -5.49 8.36 -4.04
C SER A 153 -5.03 7.83 -5.39
N ILE A 154 -3.77 8.11 -5.76
CA ILE A 154 -3.21 7.73 -7.05
C ILE A 154 -2.97 6.21 -7.14
N ILE A 155 -2.59 5.52 -6.07
CA ILE A 155 -2.16 4.11 -6.18
C ILE A 155 -2.98 3.11 -5.36
N TYR A 156 -3.94 3.56 -4.55
CA TYR A 156 -4.77 2.65 -3.74
C TYR A 156 -6.28 2.83 -3.91
N CYS A 157 -6.81 4.05 -3.84
CA CYS A 157 -8.25 4.30 -3.94
C CYS A 157 -8.54 5.75 -4.30
N TYR A 158 -9.23 6.02 -5.42
CA TYR A 158 -9.57 7.39 -5.83
C TYR A 158 -10.92 7.89 -5.28
N GLY A 159 -11.66 7.02 -4.56
CA GLY A 159 -12.97 7.34 -4.01
C GLY A 159 -12.89 7.91 -2.59
N ASP A 160 -12.26 7.18 -1.67
CA ASP A 160 -12.26 7.49 -0.24
C ASP A 160 -10.86 7.41 0.37
N GLU A 161 -10.35 8.54 0.87
CA GLU A 161 -9.10 8.62 1.62
C GLU A 161 -9.34 8.31 3.11
N PRO A 162 -8.45 7.55 3.77
CA PRO A 162 -8.48 7.38 5.23
C PRO A 162 -8.34 8.73 5.94
N SER A 163 -8.95 8.86 7.13
CA SER A 163 -8.98 10.12 7.90
C SER A 163 -7.61 10.67 8.31
N TRP A 164 -6.56 9.86 8.24
CA TRP A 164 -5.18 10.27 8.51
C TRP A 164 -4.45 10.80 7.27
N ILE A 165 -5.06 10.73 6.09
CA ILE A 165 -4.61 11.47 4.91
C ILE A 165 -4.97 12.94 5.13
N GLN A 166 -3.96 13.80 5.23
CA GLN A 166 -4.20 15.23 5.48
C GLN A 166 -4.86 15.88 4.26
N GLY A 167 -5.91 16.66 4.54
CA GLY A 167 -6.42 17.70 3.64
C GLY A 167 -5.55 18.95 3.69
#